data_AF-A0A1F9DZ64-F1
#
_entry.id   AF-A0A1F9DZ64-F1
#
_cell.length_a   1.000
_cell.length_b   1.000
_cell.length_c   1.000
_cell.angle_alpha   90.00
_cell.angle_beta   90.00
_cell.angle_gamma   90.00
#
_symmetry.space_group_name_H-M   'P 1'
#
loop_
_entity.id
_entity.type
_entity.pdbx_description
1 polymer ?
#
loop_
_entity_poly.entity_id
_entity_poly.type
_entity_poly.pdbx_seq_one_letter_code
_entity_poly.pdbx_strand_id
1 'polypeptide(L)'
;MQESLATRQTGHLKSMHGDLLKRQRKALLEKCRRIAVVGASADPDSSSYLSIEKFLGLGLEVVPIFAGRQDFLGLVCYDHLRDVPGAVDIVQVYSRAAMDLAALAHEAVEKGAKLLW
;
A
#
# COMPACT_ATOMS: atom_id res chain seq x y z
N MET A 1 40.17 -8.76 23.45
CA MET A 1 39.00 -8.31 24.26
C MET A 1 38.36 -7.00 23.75
N GLN A 2 38.68 -6.50 22.55
CA GLN A 2 38.11 -5.25 22.00
C GLN A 2 37.00 -5.48 20.94
N GLU A 3 36.95 -6.63 20.26
CA GLU A 3 35.92 -6.94 19.24
C GLU A 3 34.49 -7.11 19.78
N SER A 4 34.35 -7.46 21.07
CA SER A 4 33.05 -7.72 21.71
C SER A 4 32.21 -6.45 21.94
N LEU A 5 32.86 -5.30 22.15
CA LEU A 5 32.18 -4.02 22.39
C LEU A 5 31.70 -3.36 21.08
N ALA A 6 32.51 -3.42 20.03
CA ALA A 6 32.15 -2.91 18.70
C ALA A 6 30.96 -3.68 18.09
N THR A 7 30.94 -5.01 18.26
CA THR A 7 29.83 -5.86 17.79
C THR A 7 28.51 -5.56 18.54
N ARG A 8 28.58 -5.29 19.85
CA ARG A 8 27.41 -4.91 20.67
C ARG A 8 26.89 -3.50 20.35
N GLN A 9 27.78 -2.52 20.12
CA GLN A 9 27.39 -1.16 19.70
C GLN A 9 26.76 -1.15 18.31
N THR A 10 27.29 -1.95 17.38
CA THR A 10 26.75 -2.04 16.01
C THR A 10 25.36 -2.70 15.99
N GLY A 11 25.12 -3.70 16.83
CA GLY A 11 23.80 -4.32 17.00
C GLY A 11 22.76 -3.36 17.58
N HIS A 12 23.14 -2.56 18.59
CA HIS A 12 22.26 -1.56 19.18
C HIS A 12 21.91 -0.42 18.20
N LEU A 13 22.88 0.05 17.42
CA LEU A 13 22.66 1.10 16.42
C LEU A 13 21.76 0.63 15.26
N LYS A 14 21.93 -0.62 14.80
CA LYS A 14 21.04 -1.24 13.80
C LYS A 14 19.61 -1.41 14.32
N SER A 15 19.45 -1.79 15.60
CA SER A 15 18.14 -1.90 16.25
C SER A 15 17.43 -0.54 16.32
N MET A 16 18.16 0.50 16.73
CA MET A 16 17.62 1.86 16.87
C MET A 16 17.11 2.43 15.53
N HIS A 17 17.84 2.19 14.44
CA HIS A 17 17.42 2.62 13.10
C HIS A 17 16.14 1.89 12.65
N GLY A 18 16.05 0.58 12.89
CA GLY A 18 14.86 -0.20 12.59
C GLY A 18 13.62 0.26 13.35
N ASP A 19 13.77 0.62 14.62
CA ASP A 19 12.66 1.11 15.45
C ASP A 19 12.18 2.50 15.03
N LEU A 20 13.09 3.37 14.60
CA LEU A 20 12.72 4.69 14.07
C LEU A 20 11.88 4.55 12.79
N LEU A 21 12.32 3.73 11.83
CA LEU A 21 11.59 3.49 10.59
C LEU A 21 10.20 2.88 10.84
N LYS A 22 10.09 1.94 11.78
CA LYS A 22 8.80 1.37 12.19
C LYS A 22 7.85 2.45 12.72
N ARG A 23 8.35 3.37 13.56
CA ARG A 23 7.54 4.48 14.11
C ARG A 23 7.11 5.45 13.01
N GLN A 24 8.02 5.82 12.10
CA GLN A 24 7.72 6.71 10.98
C GLN A 24 6.64 6.11 10.07
N ARG A 25 6.78 4.84 9.70
CA ARG A 25 5.77 4.13 8.91
C ARG A 25 4.42 4.05 9.63
N LYS A 26 4.42 3.70 10.92
CA LYS A 26 3.19 3.65 11.72
C LYS A 26 2.47 5.00 11.73
N ALA A 27 3.19 6.09 12.02
CA ALA A 27 2.64 7.44 12.06
C ALA A 27 2.09 7.91 10.70
N LEU A 28 2.68 7.45 9.59
CA LEU A 28 2.16 7.71 8.25
C LEU A 28 0.84 6.94 8.00
N LEU A 29 0.83 5.63 8.28
CA LEU A 29 -0.33 4.77 8.07
C LEU A 29 -1.53 5.18 8.92
N GLU A 30 -1.32 5.64 10.16
CA GLU A 30 -2.40 6.12 11.05
C GLU A 30 -3.15 7.36 10.51
N LYS A 31 -2.53 8.11 9.59
CA LYS A 31 -3.11 9.29 8.95
C LYS A 31 -3.79 8.99 7.61
N CYS A 32 -3.69 7.76 7.13
CA CYS A 32 -4.24 7.36 5.85
C CYS A 32 -5.61 6.69 6.05
N ARG A 33 -6.58 7.03 5.22
CA ARG A 33 -7.95 6.50 5.29
C ARG A 33 -8.43 5.93 3.96
N ARG A 34 -8.02 6.51 2.83
CA ARG A 34 -8.46 6.11 1.50
C ARG A 34 -7.36 5.37 0.75
N ILE A 35 -7.63 4.12 0.38
CA ILE A 35 -6.66 3.20 -0.22
C ILE A 35 -7.15 2.77 -1.61
N ALA A 36 -6.38 3.08 -2.65
CA ALA A 36 -6.55 2.47 -3.95
C ALA A 36 -5.81 1.12 -4.00
N VAL A 37 -6.51 0.05 -4.39
CA VAL A 37 -5.91 -1.29 -4.54
C VAL A 37 -5.77 -1.61 -6.01
N VAL A 38 -4.54 -1.60 -6.51
CA VAL A 38 -4.20 -1.83 -7.91
C VAL A 38 -3.83 -3.28 -8.14
N GLY A 39 -4.40 -3.88 -9.19
CA GLY A 39 -4.21 -5.31 -9.47
C GLY A 39 -5.14 -6.21 -8.65
N ALA A 40 -6.31 -5.69 -8.26
CA ALA A 40 -7.34 -6.47 -7.57
C ALA A 40 -7.75 -7.71 -8.37
N SER A 41 -7.99 -8.82 -7.66
CA SER A 41 -8.43 -10.10 -8.19
C SER A 41 -9.71 -10.54 -7.48
N ALA A 42 -10.57 -11.26 -8.22
CA ALA A 42 -11.79 -11.85 -7.67
C ALA A 42 -11.56 -13.25 -7.08
N ASP A 43 -10.35 -13.78 -7.19
CA ASP A 43 -9.94 -15.03 -6.55
C ASP A 43 -9.87 -14.85 -5.01
N PRO A 44 -10.71 -15.55 -4.23
CA PRO A 44 -10.73 -15.44 -2.78
C PRO A 44 -9.40 -15.77 -2.10
N ASP A 45 -8.58 -16.62 -2.72
CA ASP A 45 -7.28 -17.02 -2.18
C ASP A 45 -6.17 -16.03 -2.54
N SER A 46 -6.46 -15.03 -3.38
CA SER A 46 -5.47 -14.05 -3.79
C SER A 46 -5.16 -13.05 -2.66
N SER A 47 -3.88 -12.68 -2.54
CA SER A 47 -3.43 -11.67 -1.58
C SER A 47 -4.17 -10.33 -1.72
N SER A 48 -4.56 -9.97 -2.94
CA SER A 48 -5.31 -8.74 -3.21
C SER A 48 -6.74 -8.80 -2.66
N TYR A 49 -7.43 -9.93 -2.83
CA TYR A 49 -8.79 -10.15 -2.33
C TYR A 49 -8.80 -10.08 -0.81
N LEU A 50 -7.92 -10.87 -0.17
CA LEU A 50 -7.80 -10.93 1.29
C LEU A 50 -7.43 -9.57 1.90
N SER A 51 -6.62 -8.77 1.21
CA SER A 51 -6.24 -7.44 1.69
C SER A 51 -7.39 -6.44 1.57
N ILE A 52 -8.17 -6.49 0.48
CA ILE A 52 -9.38 -5.67 0.33
C ILE A 52 -10.37 -5.99 1.46
N GLU A 53 -10.66 -7.26 1.71
CA GLU A 53 -11.54 -7.66 2.82
C GLU A 53 -11.03 -7.17 4.17
N LYS A 54 -9.72 -7.30 4.41
CA LYS A 54 -9.10 -6.81 5.65
C LYS A 54 -9.20 -5.30 5.78
N PHE A 55 -8.95 -4.54 4.72
CA PHE A 55 -9.05 -3.08 4.74
C PHE A 55 -10.49 -2.61 5.01
N LEU A 56 -11.48 -3.29 4.41
CA LEU A 56 -12.89 -3.07 4.71
C LEU A 56 -13.23 -3.37 6.17
N GLY A 57 -12.75 -4.49 6.71
CA GLY A 57 -12.93 -4.84 8.12
C GLY A 57 -12.28 -3.86 9.10
N LEU A 58 -11.27 -3.10 8.66
CA LEU A 58 -10.65 -2.01 9.41
C LEU A 58 -11.38 -0.66 9.27
N GLY A 59 -12.44 -0.59 8.48
CA GLY A 59 -13.20 0.63 8.22
C GLY A 59 -12.46 1.65 7.36
N LEU A 60 -11.53 1.20 6.51
CA LEU A 60 -10.84 2.05 5.55
C LEU A 60 -11.70 2.24 4.31
N GLU A 61 -11.54 3.39 3.64
CA GLU A 61 -12.19 3.64 2.37
C GLU A 61 -11.38 2.97 1.24
N VAL A 62 -11.92 1.87 0.70
CA VAL A 62 -11.21 1.07 -0.31
C VAL A 62 -11.73 1.40 -1.71
N VAL A 63 -10.81 1.65 -2.64
CA VAL A 63 -11.09 1.89 -4.06
C VAL A 63 -10.39 0.82 -4.90
N PRO A 64 -11.10 -0.19 -5.41
CA PRO A 64 -10.49 -1.21 -6.25
C PRO A 64 -10.19 -0.67 -7.66
N ILE A 65 -8.94 -0.82 -8.11
CA ILE A 65 -8.57 -0.63 -9.51
C ILE A 65 -8.58 -2.01 -10.17
N PHE A 66 -9.70 -2.32 -10.82
CA PHE A 66 -10.06 -3.63 -11.33
C PHE A 66 -10.61 -3.49 -12.76
N ALA A 67 -9.71 -3.52 -13.73
CA ALA A 67 -10.03 -3.38 -15.14
C ALA A 67 -11.15 -4.35 -15.60
N GLY A 68 -12.17 -3.80 -16.26
CA GLY A 68 -13.29 -4.55 -16.85
C GLY A 68 -14.38 -4.96 -15.85
N ARG A 69 -14.35 -4.43 -14.63
CA ARG A 69 -15.36 -4.70 -13.60
C ARG A 69 -15.96 -3.38 -13.10
N GLN A 70 -17.28 -3.35 -12.92
CA GLN A 70 -18.00 -2.17 -12.43
C GLN A 70 -18.08 -2.14 -10.90
N ASP A 71 -18.25 -3.32 -10.28
CA ASP A 71 -18.41 -3.47 -8.84
C ASP A 71 -17.67 -4.70 -8.29
N PHE A 72 -17.17 -4.57 -7.06
CA PHE A 72 -16.50 -5.65 -6.34
C PHE A 72 -16.72 -5.48 -4.84
N LEU A 73 -17.28 -6.51 -4.19
CA LEU A 73 -17.60 -6.48 -2.75
C LEU A 73 -18.45 -5.26 -2.33
N GLY A 74 -19.35 -4.82 -3.21
CA GLY A 74 -20.19 -3.64 -2.99
C GLY A 74 -19.47 -2.29 -3.18
N LEU A 75 -18.22 -2.29 -3.65
CA LEU A 75 -17.44 -1.10 -3.97
C LEU A 75 -17.49 -0.81 -5.47
N VAL A 76 -17.47 0.47 -5.83
CA VAL A 76 -17.29 0.90 -7.23
C VAL A 76 -15.85 0.65 -7.66
N CYS A 77 -15.68 -0.01 -8.80
CA CYS A 77 -14.39 -0.27 -9.41
C CYS A 77 -14.05 0.76 -10.49
N TYR A 78 -12.75 0.98 -10.68
CA TYR A 78 -12.20 1.81 -11.74
C TYR A 78 -11.21 1.00 -12.57
N ASP A 79 -11.11 1.29 -13.86
CA ASP A 79 -10.15 0.62 -14.75
C ASP A 79 -8.72 1.09 -14.50
N HIS A 80 -8.56 2.38 -14.22
CA HIS A 80 -7.27 3.01 -13.95
C HIS A 80 -7.28 3.86 -12.68
N LEU A 81 -6.11 4.02 -12.06
CA LEU A 81 -5.97 4.87 -10.87
C LEU A 81 -6.32 6.32 -11.19
N ARG A 82 -5.94 6.82 -12.37
CA ARG A 82 -6.29 8.17 -12.85
C ARG A 82 -7.80 8.47 -12.87
N ASP A 83 -8.66 7.45 -12.98
CA ASP A 83 -10.12 7.64 -13.07
C ASP A 83 -10.78 7.82 -11.71
N VAL A 84 -10.07 7.52 -10.62
CA VAL A 84 -10.58 7.65 -9.26
C VAL A 84 -10.88 9.12 -8.94
N PRO A 85 -12.11 9.48 -8.52
CA PRO A 85 -12.42 10.86 -8.15
C PRO A 85 -11.77 11.23 -6.82
N GLY A 86 -11.15 12.41 -6.77
CA GLY A 86 -10.47 12.92 -5.58
C GLY A 86 -9.09 12.30 -5.35
N ALA A 87 -8.52 12.61 -4.18
CA ALA A 87 -7.20 12.11 -3.77
C ALA A 87 -7.30 10.72 -3.12
N VAL A 88 -6.21 9.96 -3.15
CA VAL A 88 -6.05 8.73 -2.37
C VAL A 88 -4.83 8.87 -1.47
N ASP A 89 -4.87 8.27 -0.27
CA ASP A 89 -3.73 8.36 0.65
C ASP A 89 -2.67 7.30 0.34
N ILE A 90 -3.12 6.08 0.01
CA ILE A 90 -2.27 4.91 -0.26
C ILE A 90 -2.65 4.32 -1.60
N VAL A 91 -1.64 3.96 -2.39
CA VAL A 91 -1.78 3.08 -3.55
C VAL A 91 -1.11 1.76 -3.20
N GLN A 92 -1.91 0.72 -2.96
CA GLN A 92 -1.46 -0.63 -2.68
C GLN A 92 -1.43 -1.44 -3.97
N VAL A 93 -0.25 -1.92 -4.36
CA VAL A 93 -0.03 -2.55 -5.67
C VAL A 93 0.17 -4.06 -5.53
N TYR A 94 -0.65 -4.82 -6.26
CA TYR A 94 -0.44 -6.23 -6.52
C TYR A 94 0.00 -6.37 -7.98
N SER A 95 1.32 -6.31 -8.18
CA SER A 95 1.91 -6.25 -9.51
C SER A 95 1.57 -7.49 -10.34
N ARG A 96 1.35 -7.27 -11.64
CA ARG A 96 1.21 -8.27 -12.68
C ARG A 96 2.26 -8.00 -13.75
N ALA A 97 2.73 -9.04 -14.44
CA ALA A 97 3.86 -8.92 -15.36
C ALA A 97 3.70 -7.83 -16.45
N ALA A 98 2.47 -7.52 -16.86
CA ALA A 98 2.17 -6.52 -17.88
C ALA A 98 2.00 -5.07 -17.34
N MET A 99 2.12 -4.85 -16.03
CA MET A 99 1.84 -3.56 -15.41
C MET A 99 3.04 -2.61 -15.55
N ASP A 100 2.82 -1.41 -16.08
CA ASP A 100 3.81 -0.33 -16.06
C ASP A 100 3.82 0.34 -14.68
N LEU A 101 4.74 -0.09 -13.82
CA LEU A 101 4.87 0.43 -12.46
C LEU A 101 5.39 1.88 -12.42
N ALA A 102 6.13 2.32 -13.44
CA ALA A 102 6.62 3.69 -13.50
C ALA A 102 5.47 4.65 -13.79
N ALA A 103 4.64 4.33 -14.80
CA ALA A 103 3.42 5.07 -15.09
C ALA A 103 2.47 5.09 -13.87
N LEU A 104 2.30 3.95 -13.19
CA LEU A 104 1.47 3.87 -11.99
C LEU A 104 2.01 4.76 -10.85
N ALA A 105 3.33 4.81 -10.66
CA ALA A 105 3.93 5.67 -9.66
C ALA A 105 3.69 7.16 -9.95
N HIS A 106 3.73 7.56 -11.23
CA HIS A 106 3.35 8.92 -11.64
C HIS A 106 1.87 9.21 -11.36
N GLU A 107 0.96 8.31 -11.71
CA GLU A 107 -0.48 8.46 -11.39
C GLU A 107 -0.72 8.56 -9.87
N ALA A 108 0.02 7.80 -9.07
CA ALA A 108 -0.06 7.87 -7.61
C ALA A 108 0.31 9.27 -7.08
N VAL A 109 1.37 9.87 -7.62
CA VAL A 109 1.77 11.24 -7.27
C VAL A 109 0.68 12.24 -7.68
N GLU A 110 0.11 12.12 -8.87
CA GLU A 110 -0.97 12.98 -9.36
C GLU A 110 -2.23 12.88 -8.50
N LYS A 111 -2.54 11.70 -7.97
CA LYS A 111 -3.64 11.48 -7.02
C LYS A 111 -3.33 11.91 -5.59
N GLY A 112 -2.16 12.50 -5.34
CA GLY A 112 -1.77 12.97 -4.02
C GLY A 112 -1.48 11.84 -3.03
N ALA A 113 -1.13 10.65 -3.52
CA ALA A 113 -0.77 9.52 -2.68
C ALA A 113 0.43 9.87 -1.81
N LYS A 114 0.28 9.63 -0.51
CA LYS A 114 1.34 9.80 0.50
C LYS A 114 2.22 8.55 0.56
N LEU A 115 1.72 7.43 0.04
CA LEU A 115 2.36 6.13 0.09
C LEU A 115 2.00 5.31 -1.16
N LEU A 116 3.03 4.76 -1.81
CA LEU A 116 2.92 3.69 -2.79
C LEU A 116 3.54 2.44 -2.17
N TRP A 117 2.77 1.35 -2.09
CA TRP A 117 3.17 0.10 -1.43
C TRP A 117 3.12 -1.09 -2.37
#